data_AF-A0A550GQG0-F1
#
_entry.id   AF-A0A550GQG0-F1
#
_cell.length_a   1.000
_cell.length_b   1.000
_cell.length_c   1.000
_cell.angle_alpha   90.00
_cell.angle_beta   90.00
_cell.angle_gamma   90.00
#
_symmetry.space_group_name_H-M   'P 1'
#
loop_
_entity.id
_entity.type
_entity.pdbx_description
1 polymer ?
#
loop_
_entity_poly.entity_id
_entity_poly.type
_entity_poly.pdbx_seq_one_letter_code
_entity_poly.pdbx_strand_id
1 'polypeptide(L)'
;MTSHKLSDITLYPIGYVREHLSSYYLLGNNFKININNLDSSELEIKTTIKKTIEQLNEIGGIPNFFGYQRFGTIRPITHLVGKAIIKDDFKKAILTYLVNCSELENPYSREARKDLARTQDFKKSLHKFPKQLRFERLILNHLSKKPNDFIGAFKRLPFKLQMLFIQAYQSYLYNLFLSKRIEQGFSFKKAIIGDFAVNIDRSGLPMPQTGKLVNIENIEKINKSIKLEKMCIALPLVGFKQGFSSGKIGEMQKNIFEIEGITPENFRVKIIPRISGRGNLRAINIPLKKFKLKKVFSESNRFKNRININFMLHKGSYATILLREILKPLDPVKAGF
;
A
#
# COMPACT_ATOMS: atom_id res chain seq x y z
N MET A 1 28.98 -6.52 -25.14
CA MET A 1 29.07 -6.19 -23.70
C MET A 1 28.95 -7.49 -22.93
N THR A 2 29.97 -7.85 -22.16
CA THR A 2 30.03 -9.07 -21.36
C THR A 2 29.10 -8.96 -20.14
N SER A 3 28.29 -9.98 -19.91
CA SER A 3 27.44 -10.06 -18.72
C SER A 3 28.25 -10.59 -17.53
N HIS A 4 28.06 -10.02 -16.34
CA HIS A 4 28.66 -10.54 -15.11
C HIS A 4 27.61 -11.33 -14.32
N LYS A 5 27.93 -12.57 -13.93
CA LYS A 5 27.05 -13.42 -13.11
C LYS A 5 27.55 -13.50 -11.66
N LEU A 6 26.64 -13.30 -10.72
CA LEU A 6 26.85 -13.39 -9.27
C LEU A 6 25.67 -14.15 -8.66
N SER A 7 25.82 -15.45 -8.38
CA SER A 7 24.77 -16.31 -7.82
C SER A 7 23.42 -16.15 -8.57
N ASP A 8 22.46 -15.42 -7.99
CA ASP A 8 21.11 -15.17 -8.53
C ASP A 8 20.98 -13.84 -9.30
N ILE A 9 22.09 -13.12 -9.48
CA ILE A 9 22.13 -11.80 -10.12
C ILE A 9 22.94 -11.91 -11.41
N THR A 10 22.35 -11.44 -12.51
CA THR A 10 23.08 -11.22 -13.75
C THR A 10 23.06 -9.74 -14.10
N LEU A 11 24.24 -9.16 -14.28
CA LEU A 11 24.44 -7.76 -14.62
C LEU A 11 24.76 -7.62 -16.10
N TYR A 12 23.94 -6.83 -16.78
CA TYR A 12 24.12 -6.46 -18.18
C TYR A 12 24.36 -4.96 -18.25
N PRO A 13 25.55 -4.49 -18.66
CA PRO A 13 25.75 -3.09 -18.99
C PRO A 13 24.84 -2.73 -20.18
N ILE A 14 23.98 -1.72 -20.03
CA ILE A 14 23.08 -1.27 -21.10
C ILE A 14 23.69 -0.08 -21.84
N GLY A 15 24.29 0.86 -21.10
CA GLY A 15 24.89 2.07 -21.65
C GLY A 15 25.16 3.10 -20.57
N TYR A 16 25.62 4.27 -21.00
CA TYR A 16 25.91 5.40 -20.12
C TYR A 16 24.81 6.45 -20.20
N VAL A 17 24.52 7.09 -19.06
CA VAL A 17 23.61 8.23 -18.94
C VAL A 17 24.34 9.37 -18.24
N ARG A 18 24.04 10.61 -18.62
CA ARG A 18 24.66 11.80 -18.02
C ARG A 18 24.15 12.10 -16.62
N GLU A 19 22.95 11.64 -16.30
CA GLU A 19 22.28 11.88 -15.02
C GLU A 19 22.09 10.57 -14.24
N HIS A 20 22.08 10.68 -12.91
CA HIS A 20 21.79 9.54 -12.05
C HIS A 20 20.35 9.04 -12.25
N LEU A 21 20.20 7.73 -12.48
CA LEU A 21 18.90 7.10 -12.51
C LEU A 21 18.23 7.22 -11.14
N SER A 22 16.95 7.62 -11.16
CA SER A 22 16.10 7.69 -9.97
C SER A 22 14.71 7.12 -10.27
N SER A 23 13.92 6.92 -9.22
CA SER A 23 12.52 6.46 -9.35
C SER A 23 11.62 7.44 -10.12
N TYR A 24 12.10 8.65 -10.39
CA TYR A 24 11.41 9.63 -11.24
C TYR A 24 11.15 9.07 -12.64
N TYR A 25 12.16 8.47 -13.28
CA TYR A 25 12.08 7.97 -14.66
C TYR A 25 11.28 6.67 -14.80
N LEU A 26 10.90 6.03 -13.69
CA LEU A 26 10.08 4.82 -13.72
C LEU A 26 8.63 5.18 -14.11
N LEU A 27 8.15 4.63 -15.22
CA LEU A 27 6.74 4.68 -15.59
C LEU A 27 5.90 3.65 -14.83
N GLY A 28 6.43 2.43 -14.70
CA GLY A 28 5.72 1.28 -14.15
C GLY A 28 6.45 -0.02 -14.41
N ASN A 29 5.77 -1.14 -14.17
CA ASN A 29 6.33 -2.47 -14.33
C ASN A 29 5.42 -3.34 -15.21
N ASN A 30 6.04 -4.17 -16.06
CA ASN A 30 5.35 -5.24 -16.76
C ASN A 30 5.41 -6.51 -15.90
N PHE A 31 4.26 -7.09 -15.62
CA PHE A 31 4.12 -8.30 -14.83
C PHE A 31 3.83 -9.48 -15.76
N LYS A 32 4.47 -10.60 -15.46
CA LYS A 32 4.17 -11.91 -16.01
C LYS A 32 4.00 -12.86 -14.83
N ILE A 33 2.77 -13.28 -14.58
CA ILE A 33 2.40 -14.02 -13.37
C ILE A 33 1.85 -15.38 -13.78
N ASN A 34 2.36 -16.41 -13.13
CA ASN A 34 1.81 -17.77 -13.21
C ASN A 34 0.97 -18.00 -11.96
N ILE A 35 -0.28 -18.38 -12.16
CA ILE A 35 -1.20 -18.75 -11.09
C ILE A 35 -1.44 -20.25 -11.24
N ASN A 36 -1.18 -21.00 -10.18
CA ASN A 36 -1.22 -22.46 -10.19
C ASN A 36 -2.33 -22.95 -9.25
N ASN A 37 -2.66 -24.25 -9.35
CA ASN A 37 -3.60 -24.95 -8.48
C ASN A 37 -5.00 -24.30 -8.48
N LEU A 38 -5.53 -24.01 -9.65
CA LEU A 38 -6.90 -23.52 -9.80
C LEU A 38 -7.87 -24.69 -9.91
N ASP A 39 -8.80 -24.78 -8.97
CA ASP A 39 -9.79 -25.87 -8.82
C ASP A 39 -10.98 -25.78 -9.80
N SER A 40 -10.97 -24.81 -10.73
CA SER A 40 -12.04 -24.56 -11.70
C SER A 40 -11.69 -25.08 -13.10
N SER A 41 -12.70 -25.35 -13.92
CA SER A 41 -12.50 -25.77 -15.31
C SER A 41 -11.87 -24.66 -16.16
N GLU A 42 -11.23 -25.01 -17.30
CA GLU A 42 -10.62 -24.01 -18.18
C GLU A 42 -11.64 -22.97 -18.67
N LEU A 43 -12.85 -23.42 -19.00
CA LEU A 43 -13.94 -22.56 -19.46
C LEU A 43 -14.40 -21.59 -18.37
N GLU A 44 -14.57 -22.07 -17.14
CA GLU A 44 -14.91 -21.24 -15.98
C GLU A 44 -13.84 -20.18 -15.71
N ILE A 45 -12.56 -20.55 -15.75
CA ILE A 45 -11.44 -19.63 -15.52
C ILE A 45 -11.43 -18.52 -16.57
N LYS A 46 -11.52 -18.88 -17.86
CA LYS A 46 -11.56 -17.90 -18.95
C LYS A 46 -12.74 -16.94 -18.82
N THR A 47 -13.92 -17.48 -18.53
CA THR A 47 -15.16 -16.71 -18.39
C THR A 47 -15.08 -15.75 -17.20
N THR A 48 -14.61 -16.25 -16.05
CA THR A 48 -14.45 -15.46 -14.82
C THR A 48 -13.47 -14.31 -15.03
N ILE A 49 -12.29 -14.59 -15.60
CA ILE A 49 -11.29 -13.55 -15.86
C ILE A 49 -11.83 -12.52 -16.84
N LYS A 50 -12.44 -12.95 -17.95
CA LYS A 50 -13.01 -12.03 -18.95
C LYS A 50 -14.04 -11.10 -18.29
N LYS A 51 -14.99 -11.66 -17.55
CA LYS A 51 -16.03 -10.91 -16.83
C LYS A 51 -15.42 -9.93 -15.83
N THR A 52 -14.44 -10.36 -15.04
CA THR A 52 -13.75 -9.48 -14.08
C THR A 52 -13.07 -8.31 -14.79
N ILE A 53 -12.36 -8.55 -15.89
CA ILE A 53 -11.69 -7.47 -16.64
C ILE A 53 -12.71 -6.50 -17.26
N GLU A 54 -13.82 -7.01 -17.80
CA GLU A 54 -14.93 -6.18 -18.31
C GLU A 54 -15.50 -5.29 -17.21
N GLN A 55 -15.82 -5.87 -16.04
CA GLN A 55 -16.30 -5.12 -14.88
C GLN A 55 -15.31 -4.04 -14.42
N LEU A 56 -14.01 -4.36 -14.36
CA LEU A 56 -12.98 -3.40 -14.01
C LEU A 56 -12.90 -2.25 -15.02
N ASN A 57 -13.01 -2.55 -16.32
CA ASN A 57 -13.04 -1.53 -17.36
C ASN A 57 -14.31 -0.67 -17.30
N GLU A 58 -15.46 -1.27 -16.98
CA GLU A 58 -16.75 -0.58 -16.81
C GLU A 58 -16.71 0.43 -15.67
N ILE A 59 -16.20 0.04 -14.50
CA ILE A 59 -16.10 0.96 -13.35
C ILE A 59 -15.05 2.04 -13.57
N GLY A 60 -14.03 1.80 -14.41
CA GLY A 60 -13.00 2.78 -14.78
C GLY A 60 -11.58 2.41 -14.40
N GLY A 61 -11.32 1.15 -14.07
CA GLY A 61 -10.01 0.61 -13.76
C GLY A 61 -10.00 -0.17 -12.45
N ILE A 62 -8.81 -0.59 -12.04
CA ILE A 62 -8.62 -1.33 -10.79
C ILE A 62 -8.70 -0.35 -9.62
N PRO A 63 -9.47 -0.62 -8.55
CA PRO A 63 -9.43 0.19 -7.34
C PRO A 63 -7.99 0.33 -6.80
N ASN A 64 -7.51 1.56 -6.63
CA ASN A 64 -6.10 1.84 -6.34
C ASN A 64 -5.73 1.72 -4.86
N PHE A 65 -6.12 0.61 -4.22
CA PHE A 65 -5.76 0.30 -2.84
C PHE A 65 -4.25 0.16 -2.66
N PHE A 66 -3.77 0.46 -1.44
CA PHE A 66 -2.47 -0.02 -1.00
C PHE A 66 -2.56 -1.51 -0.68
N GLY A 67 -1.73 -2.31 -1.35
CA GLY A 67 -1.65 -3.75 -1.11
C GLY A 67 -1.12 -4.08 0.29
N TYR A 68 -1.44 -5.28 0.77
CA TYR A 68 -1.10 -5.73 2.11
C TYR A 68 0.40 -5.70 2.44
N GLN A 69 1.27 -5.81 1.43
CA GLN A 69 2.71 -5.67 1.61
C GLN A 69 3.10 -4.30 2.17
N ARG A 70 2.28 -3.26 1.95
CA ARG A 70 2.48 -1.93 2.55
C ARG A 70 2.40 -1.95 4.07
N PHE A 71 1.60 -2.87 4.61
CA PHE A 71 1.35 -3.04 6.04
C PHE A 71 2.31 -4.04 6.70
N GLY A 72 2.95 -4.88 5.87
CA GLY A 72 3.88 -5.92 6.26
C GLY A 72 3.28 -7.30 6.00
N THR A 73 3.86 -8.07 5.07
CA THR A 73 3.31 -9.36 4.62
C THR A 73 3.25 -10.41 5.74
N ILE A 74 4.32 -10.50 6.54
CA ILE A 74 4.39 -11.49 7.63
C ILE A 74 3.67 -10.96 8.88
N ARG A 75 3.90 -9.67 9.20
CA ARG A 75 3.33 -8.98 10.36
C ARG A 75 2.72 -7.66 9.90
N PRO A 76 1.40 -7.56 9.72
CA PRO A 76 0.74 -6.37 9.16
C PRO A 76 0.60 -5.26 10.21
N ILE A 77 1.71 -4.82 10.79
CA ILE A 77 1.72 -3.94 11.97
C ILE A 77 2.13 -2.50 11.67
N THR A 78 2.62 -2.18 10.45
CA THR A 78 3.25 -0.87 10.21
C THR A 78 2.26 0.30 10.38
N HIS A 79 1.00 0.13 9.99
CA HIS A 79 -0.05 1.12 10.19
C HIS A 79 -0.47 1.24 11.66
N LEU A 80 -0.42 0.16 12.44
CA LEU A 80 -0.71 0.18 13.88
C LEU A 80 0.36 0.95 14.65
N VAL A 81 1.63 0.73 14.30
CA VAL A 81 2.76 1.51 14.80
C VAL A 81 2.60 2.98 14.41
N GLY A 82 2.23 3.24 13.14
CA GLY A 82 1.92 4.59 12.66
C GLY A 82 0.81 5.28 13.45
N LYS A 83 -0.31 4.58 13.71
CA LYS A 83 -1.44 5.06 14.51
C LYS A 83 -1.00 5.47 15.92
N ALA A 84 -0.15 4.67 16.56
CA ALA A 84 0.36 5.01 17.88
C ALA A 84 1.26 6.26 17.85
N ILE A 85 2.14 6.39 16.84
CA ILE A 85 3.03 7.56 16.70
C ILE A 85 2.25 8.85 16.49
N ILE A 86 1.24 8.86 15.61
CA ILE A 86 0.46 10.09 15.36
C ILE A 86 -0.37 10.53 16.58
N LYS A 87 -0.64 9.61 17.51
CA LYS A 87 -1.29 9.90 18.80
C LYS A 87 -0.28 10.21 19.90
N ASP A 88 0.98 10.47 19.53
CA ASP A 88 2.11 10.71 20.42
C ASP A 88 2.40 9.58 21.45
N ASP A 89 1.86 8.38 21.23
CA ASP A 89 2.06 7.21 22.09
C ASP A 89 3.23 6.34 21.58
N PHE A 90 4.45 6.84 21.79
CA PHE A 90 5.67 6.15 21.38
C PHE A 90 5.92 4.84 22.14
N LYS A 91 5.43 4.73 23.38
CA LYS A 91 5.50 3.48 24.15
C LYS A 91 4.71 2.40 23.44
N LYS A 92 3.44 2.66 23.11
CA LYS A 92 2.61 1.73 22.34
C LYS A 92 3.20 1.46 20.95
N ALA A 93 3.73 2.47 20.27
CA ALA A 93 4.36 2.29 18.96
C ALA A 93 5.52 1.28 19.00
N ILE A 94 6.44 1.48 19.95
CA ILE A 94 7.62 0.61 20.11
C ILE A 94 7.21 -0.78 20.57
N LEU A 95 6.34 -0.89 21.56
CA LEU A 95 5.86 -2.19 22.03
C LEU A 95 5.13 -2.94 20.90
N THR A 96 4.22 -2.29 20.17
CA THR A 96 3.56 -2.88 18.99
C THR A 96 4.58 -3.42 17.98
N TYR A 97 5.63 -2.66 17.68
CA TYR A 97 6.67 -3.09 16.75
C TYR A 97 7.45 -4.33 17.23
N LEU A 98 7.77 -4.36 18.53
CA LEU A 98 8.56 -5.40 19.16
C LEU A 98 7.75 -6.66 19.44
N VAL A 99 6.52 -6.57 19.94
CA VAL A 99 5.82 -7.70 20.56
C VAL A 99 4.72 -8.31 19.69
N ASN A 100 4.12 -7.55 18.76
CA ASN A 100 3.08 -8.12 17.92
C ASN A 100 3.69 -9.17 16.99
N CYS A 101 3.23 -10.41 17.16
CA CYS A 101 3.69 -11.56 16.41
C CYS A 101 2.64 -12.06 15.41
N SER A 102 3.06 -12.93 14.50
CA SER A 102 2.22 -13.59 13.51
C SER A 102 2.51 -15.09 13.48
N GLU A 103 1.51 -15.90 13.16
CA GLU A 103 1.70 -17.34 12.95
C GLU A 103 2.63 -17.65 11.77
N LEU A 104 2.67 -16.73 10.80
CA LEU A 104 3.50 -16.81 9.59
C LEU A 104 4.97 -16.48 9.83
N GLU A 105 5.33 -15.96 11.02
CA GLU A 105 6.73 -15.66 11.32
C GLU A 105 7.50 -16.88 11.84
N ASN A 106 8.83 -16.83 11.76
CA ASN A 106 9.70 -17.87 12.30
C ASN A 106 9.39 -18.15 13.79
N PRO A 107 9.23 -19.42 14.21
CA PRO A 107 8.83 -19.77 15.58
C PRO A 107 9.71 -19.15 16.68
N TYR A 108 11.04 -19.09 16.48
CA TYR A 108 11.96 -18.49 17.45
C TYR A 108 11.73 -16.98 17.61
N SER A 109 11.49 -16.27 16.50
CA SER A 109 11.13 -14.85 16.55
C SER A 109 9.82 -14.67 17.31
N ARG A 110 8.80 -15.47 16.99
CA ARG A 110 7.48 -15.41 17.64
C ARG A 110 7.58 -15.62 19.15
N GLU A 111 8.33 -16.63 19.58
CA GLU A 111 8.52 -16.93 21.00
C GLU A 111 9.25 -15.80 21.73
N ALA A 112 10.34 -15.27 21.15
CA ALA A 112 11.07 -14.13 21.74
C ALA A 112 10.17 -12.90 21.92
N ARG A 113 9.27 -12.63 20.96
CA ARG A 113 8.28 -11.54 21.06
C ARG A 113 7.24 -11.78 22.16
N LYS A 114 6.72 -13.00 22.27
CA LYS A 114 5.78 -13.39 23.34
C LYS A 114 6.42 -13.25 24.72
N ASP A 115 7.68 -13.67 24.87
CA ASP A 115 8.40 -13.53 26.14
C ASP A 115 8.62 -12.06 26.51
N LEU A 116 8.98 -11.21 25.54
CA LEU A 116 9.07 -9.77 25.75
C LEU A 116 7.72 -9.15 26.11
N ALA A 117 6.63 -9.58 25.48
CA ALA A 117 5.28 -9.10 25.78
C ALA A 117 4.89 -9.33 27.25
N ARG A 118 5.27 -10.50 27.78
CA ARG A 118 4.99 -10.90 29.17
C ARG A 118 5.90 -10.21 30.18
N THR A 119 7.19 -10.11 29.87
CA THR A 119 8.20 -9.72 30.87
C THR A 119 8.57 -8.24 30.83
N GLN A 120 8.48 -7.60 29.66
CA GLN A 120 9.04 -6.27 29.38
C GLN A 120 10.52 -6.12 29.79
N ASP A 121 11.26 -7.23 29.93
CA ASP A 121 12.69 -7.23 30.22
C ASP A 121 13.47 -7.04 28.91
N PHE A 122 13.78 -5.77 28.59
CA PHE A 122 14.50 -5.41 27.38
C PHE A 122 15.93 -5.95 27.34
N LYS A 123 16.59 -6.09 28.50
CA LYS A 123 17.97 -6.60 28.58
C LYS A 123 17.99 -8.09 28.25
N LYS A 124 17.14 -8.89 28.89
CA LYS A 124 17.02 -10.33 28.59
C LYS A 124 16.53 -10.57 27.16
N SER A 125 15.57 -9.77 26.70
CA SER A 125 15.03 -9.88 25.35
C SER A 125 16.05 -9.54 24.28
N LEU A 126 16.99 -8.61 24.51
CA LEU A 126 18.09 -8.34 23.59
C LEU A 126 18.95 -9.60 23.33
N HIS A 127 19.12 -10.47 24.33
CA HIS A 127 19.86 -11.72 24.15
C HIS A 127 19.03 -12.78 23.44
N LYS A 128 17.71 -12.84 23.70
CA LYS A 128 16.80 -13.82 23.09
C LYS A 128 16.41 -13.50 21.64
N PHE A 129 16.31 -12.22 21.27
CA PHE A 129 15.87 -11.83 19.93
C PHE A 129 16.87 -12.27 18.85
N PRO A 130 16.43 -13.01 17.81
CA PRO A 130 17.32 -13.50 16.75
C PRO A 130 18.12 -12.40 16.04
N LYS A 131 19.36 -12.70 15.64
CA LYS A 131 20.32 -11.73 15.06
C LYS A 131 19.81 -11.04 13.78
N GLN A 132 18.97 -11.72 13.00
CA GLN A 132 18.36 -11.18 11.79
C GLN A 132 17.36 -10.03 12.07
N LEU A 133 16.82 -9.94 13.28
CA LEU A 133 15.90 -8.86 13.70
C LEU A 133 16.68 -7.59 14.08
N ARG A 134 17.45 -7.06 13.12
CA ARG A 134 18.43 -5.99 13.34
C ARG A 134 17.78 -4.73 13.93
N PHE A 135 16.62 -4.34 13.44
CA PHE A 135 15.92 -3.12 13.89
C PHE A 135 15.31 -3.27 15.28
N GLU A 136 14.71 -4.42 15.56
CA GLU A 136 14.20 -4.74 16.89
C GLU A 136 15.33 -4.78 17.92
N ARG A 137 16.46 -5.41 17.58
CA ARG A 137 17.66 -5.45 18.44
C ARG A 137 18.26 -4.06 18.67
N LEU A 138 18.23 -3.17 17.68
CA LEU A 138 18.66 -1.78 17.86
C LEU A 138 17.79 -1.04 18.90
N ILE A 139 16.47 -1.23 18.85
CA ILE A 139 15.54 -0.68 19.84
C ILE A 139 15.80 -1.28 21.22
N LEU A 140 15.89 -2.62 21.31
CA LEU A 140 16.12 -3.33 22.58
C LEU A 140 17.44 -2.93 23.23
N ASN A 141 18.51 -2.72 22.45
CA ASN A 141 19.79 -2.24 22.96
C ASN A 141 19.72 -0.82 23.52
N HIS A 142 18.84 0.04 22.99
CA HIS A 142 18.61 1.35 23.57
C HIS A 142 17.81 1.24 24.87
N LEU A 143 16.72 0.48 24.86
CA LEU A 143 15.84 0.32 26.03
C LEU A 143 16.48 -0.49 27.17
N SER A 144 17.42 -1.39 26.89
CA SER A 144 18.18 -2.09 27.94
C SER A 144 19.05 -1.14 28.78
N LYS A 145 19.42 0.03 28.22
CA LYS A 145 20.19 1.09 28.89
C LYS A 145 19.30 2.20 29.41
N LYS A 146 18.20 2.50 28.70
CA LYS A 146 17.24 3.56 29.02
C LYS A 146 15.80 3.03 28.90
N PRO A 147 15.28 2.29 29.91
CA PRO A 147 14.03 1.52 29.81
C PRO A 147 12.77 2.32 29.46
N ASN A 148 12.75 3.62 29.77
CA ASN A 148 11.59 4.48 29.55
C ASN A 148 11.75 5.43 28.34
N ASP A 149 12.88 5.41 27.64
CA ASP A 149 13.16 6.32 26.52
C ASP A 149 12.70 5.73 25.18
N PHE A 150 11.39 5.57 25.01
CA PHE A 150 10.77 5.02 23.80
C PHE A 150 10.97 5.92 22.57
N ILE A 151 10.97 7.23 22.76
CA ILE A 151 11.24 8.20 21.68
C ILE A 151 12.69 8.06 21.20
N GLY A 152 13.65 7.99 22.12
CA GLY A 152 15.05 7.75 21.80
C GLY A 152 15.26 6.40 21.12
N ALA A 153 14.56 5.36 21.55
CA ALA A 153 14.61 4.04 20.92
C ALA A 153 14.07 4.08 19.49
N PHE A 154 12.94 4.75 19.27
CA PHE A 154 12.38 4.97 17.93
C PHE A 154 13.35 5.74 17.01
N LYS A 155 14.00 6.77 17.54
CA LYS A 155 14.98 7.58 16.79
C LYS A 155 16.19 6.77 16.30
N ARG A 156 16.47 5.59 16.85
CA ARG A 156 17.52 4.67 16.37
C ARG A 156 17.21 3.99 15.04
N LEU A 157 15.93 3.89 14.68
CA LEU A 157 15.54 3.32 13.40
C LEU A 157 16.02 4.18 12.23
N PRO A 158 16.32 3.60 11.05
CA PRO A 158 16.60 4.40 9.86
C PRO A 158 15.45 5.34 9.53
N PHE A 159 15.76 6.55 9.06
CA PHE A 159 14.75 7.57 8.75
C PHE A 159 13.63 7.08 7.82
N LYS A 160 13.99 6.31 6.77
CA LYS A 160 13.00 5.74 5.83
C LYS A 160 12.00 4.81 6.54
N LEU A 161 12.44 4.05 7.54
CA LEU A 161 11.58 3.18 8.32
C LEU A 161 10.70 3.97 9.29
N GLN A 162 11.24 5.03 9.91
CA GLN A 162 10.44 5.93 10.74
C GLN A 162 9.29 6.55 9.94
N MET A 163 9.59 7.04 8.72
CA MET A 163 8.61 7.62 7.80
C MET A 163 7.60 6.59 7.29
N LEU A 164 8.03 5.34 7.08
CA LEU A 164 7.14 4.26 6.61
C LEU A 164 5.93 4.07 7.51
N PHE A 165 6.08 4.15 8.84
CA PHE A 165 4.97 3.97 9.76
C PHE A 165 3.88 5.04 9.57
N ILE A 166 4.28 6.31 9.48
CA ILE A 166 3.35 7.42 9.25
C ILE A 166 2.62 7.24 7.92
N GLN A 167 3.37 6.95 6.86
CA GLN A 167 2.78 6.76 5.54
C GLN A 167 1.92 5.49 5.46
N ALA A 168 2.24 4.44 6.23
CA ALA A 168 1.42 3.23 6.29
C ALA A 168 0.07 3.53 6.95
N TYR A 169 0.02 4.37 7.97
CA TYR A 169 -1.26 4.78 8.55
C TYR A 169 -2.08 5.67 7.59
N GLN A 170 -1.44 6.56 6.83
CA GLN A 170 -2.11 7.29 5.74
C GLN A 170 -2.66 6.33 4.66
N SER A 171 -1.89 5.31 4.29
CA SER A 171 -2.33 4.26 3.36
C SER A 171 -3.53 3.47 3.87
N TYR A 172 -3.58 3.17 5.18
CA TYR A 172 -4.70 2.50 5.82
C TYR A 172 -5.98 3.34 5.74
N LEU A 173 -5.91 4.62 6.12
CA LEU A 173 -7.05 5.53 6.05
C LEU A 173 -7.55 5.73 4.61
N TYR A 174 -6.62 5.86 3.67
CA TYR A 174 -6.96 5.93 2.25
C TYR A 174 -7.72 4.68 1.77
N ASN A 175 -7.30 3.48 2.19
CA ASN A 175 -8.01 2.27 1.86
C ASN A 175 -9.45 2.31 2.40
N LEU A 176 -9.66 2.77 3.65
CA LEU A 176 -11.01 2.95 4.19
C LEU A 176 -11.84 3.96 3.38
N PHE A 177 -11.24 5.08 2.98
CA PHE A 177 -11.92 6.10 2.16
C PHE A 177 -12.36 5.53 0.81
N LEU A 178 -11.48 4.80 0.14
CA LEU A 178 -11.79 4.19 -1.15
C LEU A 178 -12.87 3.11 -1.01
N SER A 179 -12.79 2.26 0.01
CA SER A 179 -13.83 1.27 0.31
C SER A 179 -15.18 1.92 0.52
N LYS A 180 -15.26 2.97 1.36
CA LYS A 180 -16.52 3.67 1.61
C LYS A 180 -17.07 4.36 0.38
N ARG A 181 -16.23 4.92 -0.49
CA ARG A 181 -16.67 5.47 -1.78
C ARG A 181 -17.32 4.39 -2.66
N ILE A 182 -16.70 3.22 -2.75
CA ILE A 182 -17.19 2.09 -3.55
C ILE A 182 -18.52 1.57 -2.97
N GLU A 183 -18.63 1.41 -1.65
CA GLU A 183 -19.85 0.97 -0.96
C GLU A 183 -21.05 1.89 -1.25
N GLN A 184 -20.81 3.19 -1.44
CA GLN A 184 -21.85 4.16 -1.80
C GLN A 184 -22.22 4.15 -3.29
N GLY A 185 -21.59 3.31 -4.11
CA GLY A 185 -21.88 3.18 -5.54
C GLY A 185 -21.36 4.35 -6.39
N PHE A 186 -20.43 5.16 -5.89
CA PHE A 186 -19.90 6.29 -6.65
C PHE A 186 -18.98 5.83 -7.78
N SER A 187 -19.20 6.39 -8.98
CA SER A 187 -18.42 6.08 -10.18
C SER A 187 -16.95 6.51 -10.05
N PHE A 188 -16.05 5.79 -10.74
CA PHE A 188 -14.67 6.24 -10.91
C PHE A 188 -14.48 7.09 -12.17
N LYS A 189 -15.46 7.09 -13.08
CA LYS A 189 -15.42 7.81 -14.36
C LYS A 189 -16.10 9.18 -14.31
N LYS A 190 -16.87 9.45 -13.25
CA LYS A 190 -17.60 10.71 -13.06
C LYS A 190 -17.37 11.23 -11.66
N ALA A 191 -16.73 12.39 -11.57
CA ALA A 191 -16.56 13.11 -10.32
C ALA A 191 -17.89 13.72 -9.85
N ILE A 192 -18.05 13.77 -8.54
CA ILE A 192 -19.14 14.47 -7.87
C ILE A 192 -18.61 15.69 -7.13
N ILE A 193 -19.50 16.60 -6.73
CA ILE A 193 -19.13 17.77 -5.92
C ILE A 193 -18.43 17.28 -4.65
N GLY A 194 -17.26 17.89 -4.40
CA GLY A 194 -16.39 17.62 -3.27
C GLY A 194 -15.33 16.55 -3.47
N ASP A 195 -15.32 15.86 -4.61
CA ASP A 195 -14.17 15.08 -5.02
C ASP A 195 -12.93 15.95 -5.23
N PHE A 196 -11.74 15.33 -5.12
CA PHE A 196 -10.56 15.90 -5.75
C PHE A 196 -10.39 15.30 -7.14
N ALA A 197 -9.94 16.11 -8.09
CA ALA A 197 -9.48 15.65 -9.39
C ALA A 197 -8.05 16.13 -9.62
N VAL A 198 -7.21 15.28 -10.22
CA VAL A 198 -5.82 15.58 -10.54
C VAL A 198 -5.60 15.42 -12.04
N ASN A 199 -4.69 16.21 -12.61
CA ASN A 199 -4.27 16.05 -14.00
C ASN A 199 -3.53 14.73 -14.20
N ILE A 200 -3.57 14.24 -15.42
CA ILE A 200 -2.78 13.11 -15.91
C ILE A 200 -1.72 13.66 -16.86
N ASP A 201 -0.46 13.26 -16.67
CA ASP A 201 0.62 13.67 -17.56
C ASP A 201 0.55 12.95 -18.93
N ARG A 202 1.44 13.34 -19.86
CA ARG A 202 1.49 12.73 -21.21
C ARG A 202 1.78 11.22 -21.20
N SER A 203 2.35 10.68 -20.12
CA SER A 203 2.65 9.25 -19.96
C SER A 203 1.49 8.48 -19.30
N GLY A 204 0.42 9.17 -18.93
CA GLY A 204 -0.74 8.60 -18.24
C GLY A 204 -0.59 8.53 -16.72
N LEU A 205 0.41 9.18 -16.12
CA LEU A 205 0.58 9.18 -14.66
C LEU A 205 -0.22 10.33 -14.01
N PRO A 206 -0.96 10.05 -12.93
CA PRO A 206 -1.59 11.11 -12.14
C PRO A 206 -0.56 12.08 -11.57
N MET A 207 -0.91 13.37 -11.51
CA MET A 207 -0.09 14.45 -10.99
C MET A 207 -0.70 15.02 -9.70
N PRO A 208 -0.40 14.46 -8.51
CA PRO A 208 -1.06 14.85 -7.25
C PRO A 208 -1.00 16.35 -6.92
N GLN A 209 0.06 17.05 -7.33
CA GLN A 209 0.25 18.48 -7.07
C GLN A 209 -0.73 19.38 -7.83
N THR A 210 -1.45 18.83 -8.81
CA THR A 210 -2.42 19.57 -9.63
C THR A 210 -3.86 19.42 -9.11
N GLY A 211 -4.01 18.98 -7.87
CA GLY A 211 -5.30 18.72 -7.23
C GLY A 211 -6.25 19.90 -7.29
N LYS A 212 -7.47 19.65 -7.74
CA LYS A 212 -8.58 20.60 -7.76
C LYS A 212 -9.76 20.01 -7.01
N LEU A 213 -10.36 20.80 -6.12
CA LEU A 213 -11.61 20.45 -5.48
C LEU A 213 -12.76 20.66 -6.48
N VAL A 214 -13.59 19.64 -6.64
CA VAL A 214 -14.74 19.68 -7.56
C VAL A 214 -15.87 20.48 -6.89
N ASN A 215 -16.38 21.49 -7.57
CA ASN A 215 -17.48 22.35 -7.13
C ASN A 215 -18.48 22.57 -8.28
N ILE A 216 -19.56 23.31 -8.00
CA ILE A 216 -20.64 23.55 -8.98
C ILE A 216 -20.12 24.23 -10.25
N GLU A 217 -19.15 25.13 -10.13
CA GLU A 217 -18.61 25.92 -11.25
C GLU A 217 -17.70 25.10 -12.19
N ASN A 218 -17.00 24.10 -11.66
CA ASN A 218 -15.95 23.38 -12.40
C ASN A 218 -16.31 21.93 -12.74
N ILE A 219 -17.38 21.36 -12.17
CA ILE A 219 -17.72 19.94 -12.30
C ILE A 219 -17.90 19.49 -13.74
N GLU A 220 -18.53 20.29 -14.59
CA GLU A 220 -18.73 19.95 -16.01
C GLU A 220 -17.40 19.88 -16.76
N LYS A 221 -16.53 20.89 -16.57
CA LYS A 221 -15.20 20.95 -17.19
C LYS A 221 -14.30 19.81 -16.71
N ILE A 222 -14.35 19.48 -15.41
CA ILE A 222 -13.60 18.37 -14.83
C ILE A 222 -14.11 17.04 -15.37
N ASN A 223 -15.42 16.80 -15.39
CA ASN A 223 -15.98 15.56 -15.92
C ASN A 223 -15.71 15.39 -17.41
N LYS A 224 -15.75 16.48 -18.21
CA LYS A 224 -15.30 16.46 -19.60
C LYS A 224 -13.83 16.06 -19.71
N SER A 225 -12.97 16.58 -18.83
CA SER A 225 -11.53 16.26 -18.81
C SER A 225 -11.26 14.82 -18.36
N ILE A 226 -12.04 14.28 -17.42
CA ILE A 226 -11.97 12.87 -17.02
C ILE A 226 -12.38 11.95 -18.17
N LYS A 227 -13.47 12.29 -18.87
CA LYS A 227 -13.93 11.55 -20.05
C LYS A 227 -12.88 11.53 -21.18
N LEU A 228 -12.10 12.61 -21.31
CA LEU A 228 -10.97 12.72 -22.25
C LEU A 228 -9.65 12.13 -21.70
N GLU A 229 -9.68 11.45 -20.55
CA GLU A 229 -8.50 10.86 -19.88
C GLU A 229 -7.36 11.86 -19.58
N LYS A 230 -7.70 13.15 -19.45
CA LYS A 230 -6.74 14.21 -19.07
C LYS A 230 -6.70 14.47 -17.56
N MET A 231 -7.71 14.00 -16.84
CA MET A 231 -7.80 14.06 -15.38
C MET A 231 -8.32 12.74 -14.83
N CYS A 232 -8.05 12.46 -13.55
CA CYS A 232 -8.71 11.39 -12.80
C CYS A 232 -9.13 11.86 -11.41
N ILE A 233 -10.07 11.12 -10.83
CA ILE A 233 -10.54 11.35 -9.46
C ILE A 233 -9.46 10.89 -8.49
N ALA A 234 -9.26 11.65 -7.41
CA ALA A 234 -8.32 11.35 -6.35
C ALA A 234 -8.99 11.47 -4.98
N LEU A 235 -8.47 10.70 -4.03
CA LEU A 235 -8.77 10.83 -2.61
C LEU A 235 -7.52 11.31 -1.86
N PRO A 236 -7.69 12.01 -0.72
CA PRO A 236 -6.58 12.48 0.07
C PRO A 236 -5.88 11.33 0.80
N LEU A 237 -4.55 11.31 0.70
CA LEU A 237 -3.68 10.84 1.77
C LEU A 237 -3.65 11.96 2.81
N VAL A 238 -4.55 11.93 3.78
CA VAL A 238 -4.71 13.02 4.75
C VAL A 238 -3.42 13.22 5.53
N GLY A 239 -3.06 14.48 5.75
CA GLY A 239 -1.93 14.90 6.57
C GLY A 239 -2.08 16.35 6.97
N PHE A 240 -1.08 16.91 7.66
CA PHE A 240 -1.22 18.25 8.25
C PHE A 240 -1.32 19.38 7.21
N LYS A 241 -1.01 19.14 5.92
CA LYS A 241 -1.21 20.10 4.82
C LYS A 241 -2.33 19.69 3.85
N GLN A 242 -2.71 18.42 3.81
CA GLN A 242 -3.75 17.91 2.92
C GLN A 242 -4.96 17.49 3.75
N GLY A 243 -6.02 18.31 3.70
CA GLY A 243 -7.29 18.03 4.34
C GLY A 243 -8.16 17.03 3.56
N PHE A 244 -9.40 16.91 4.04
CA PHE A 244 -10.43 16.07 3.46
C PHE A 244 -10.95 16.59 2.12
N SER A 245 -11.64 15.70 1.41
CA SER A 245 -12.63 16.06 0.38
C SER A 245 -13.75 16.91 0.98
N SER A 246 -14.62 17.49 0.16
CA SER A 246 -15.84 18.17 0.63
C SER A 246 -17.11 17.37 0.29
N GLY A 247 -18.28 17.90 0.68
CA GLY A 247 -19.57 17.22 0.51
C GLY A 247 -19.62 15.85 1.19
N LYS A 248 -20.44 14.96 0.64
CA LYS A 248 -20.69 13.62 1.18
C LYS A 248 -19.43 12.78 1.35
N ILE A 249 -18.47 12.88 0.41
CA ILE A 249 -17.19 12.16 0.51
C ILE A 249 -16.34 12.71 1.67
N GLY A 250 -16.32 14.03 1.84
CA GLY A 250 -15.65 14.67 2.97
C GLY A 250 -16.22 14.28 4.32
N GLU A 251 -17.54 14.24 4.45
CA GLU A 251 -18.25 13.81 5.66
C GLU A 251 -17.89 12.37 6.04
N MET A 252 -17.88 11.46 5.05
CA MET A 252 -17.47 10.07 5.28
C MET A 252 -16.01 9.96 5.78
N GLN A 253 -15.11 10.79 5.26
CA GLN A 253 -13.72 10.82 5.71
C GLN A 253 -13.59 11.38 7.14
N LYS A 254 -14.36 12.43 7.47
CA LYS A 254 -14.42 12.99 8.83
C LYS A 254 -14.93 11.98 9.84
N ASN A 255 -16.01 11.27 9.52
CA ASN A 255 -16.57 10.22 10.40
C ASN A 255 -15.54 9.12 10.68
N ILE A 256 -14.74 8.71 9.68
CA ILE A 256 -13.63 7.76 9.90
C ILE A 256 -12.59 8.33 10.86
N PHE A 257 -12.24 9.61 10.74
CA PHE A 257 -11.29 10.27 11.63
C PHE A 257 -11.81 10.39 13.06
N GLU A 258 -13.12 10.64 13.22
CA GLU A 258 -13.79 10.65 14.53
C GLU A 258 -13.75 9.26 15.18
N ILE A 259 -14.13 8.20 14.46
CA ILE A 259 -14.04 6.80 14.94
C ILE A 259 -12.60 6.44 15.31
N GLU A 260 -11.64 6.85 14.49
CA GLU A 260 -10.23 6.61 14.75
C GLU A 260 -9.66 7.49 15.88
N GLY A 261 -10.39 8.53 16.30
CA GLY A 261 -10.03 9.49 17.34
C GLY A 261 -8.78 10.29 16.97
N ILE A 262 -8.75 10.86 15.77
CA ILE A 262 -7.61 11.59 15.19
C ILE A 262 -8.07 12.82 14.41
N THR A 263 -7.14 13.74 14.15
CA THR A 263 -7.31 14.93 13.32
C THR A 263 -6.17 15.02 12.30
N PRO A 264 -6.30 15.79 11.20
CA PRO A 264 -5.20 16.02 10.28
C PRO A 264 -3.93 16.59 10.93
N GLU A 265 -4.06 17.39 11.99
CA GLU A 265 -2.92 17.99 12.69
C GLU A 265 -2.10 16.95 13.49
N ASN A 266 -2.68 15.80 13.87
CA ASN A 266 -1.94 14.70 14.49
C ASN A 266 -0.83 14.13 13.58
N PHE A 267 -0.90 14.35 12.27
CA PHE A 267 0.19 13.97 11.36
C PHE A 267 1.40 14.90 11.44
N ARG A 268 1.32 16.02 12.18
CA ARG A 268 2.46 16.87 12.54
C ARG A 268 3.12 16.35 13.81
N VAL A 269 4.05 15.40 13.65
CA VAL A 269 4.77 14.80 14.78
C VAL A 269 5.80 15.79 15.33
N LYS A 270 5.38 16.63 16.30
CA LYS A 270 6.18 17.75 16.83
C LYS A 270 7.53 17.31 17.39
N ILE A 271 7.58 16.14 18.05
CA ILE A 271 8.80 15.64 18.69
C ILE A 271 9.85 15.09 17.71
N ILE A 272 9.42 14.75 16.49
CA ILE A 272 10.29 14.35 15.37
C ILE A 272 9.75 15.01 14.08
N PRO A 273 9.94 16.33 13.88
CA PRO A 273 9.26 17.06 12.80
C PRO A 273 9.49 16.46 11.41
N ARG A 274 10.69 15.91 11.17
CA ARG A 274 11.10 15.31 9.89
C ARG A 274 10.25 14.12 9.44
N ILE A 275 9.51 13.45 10.33
CA ILE A 275 8.63 12.33 9.95
C ILE A 275 7.18 12.74 9.73
N SER A 276 6.86 14.02 9.90
CA SER A 276 5.49 14.51 9.80
C SER A 276 4.88 14.21 8.42
N GLY A 277 3.67 13.65 8.43
CA GLY A 277 2.91 13.32 7.24
C GLY A 277 2.24 14.55 6.66
N ARG A 278 2.86 15.21 5.66
CA ARG A 278 2.26 16.37 4.97
C ARG A 278 0.90 16.05 4.35
N GLY A 279 0.76 14.81 3.88
CA GLY A 279 -0.37 14.37 3.07
C GLY A 279 -0.19 14.73 1.60
N ASN A 280 -1.06 14.17 0.76
CA ASN A 280 -1.01 14.30 -0.70
C ASN A 280 -2.34 13.80 -1.30
N LEU A 281 -2.48 13.83 -2.63
CA LEU A 281 -3.58 13.18 -3.33
C LEU A 281 -3.13 11.86 -3.97
N ARG A 282 -4.05 10.90 -4.06
CA ARG A 282 -3.84 9.63 -4.76
C ARG A 282 -5.06 9.31 -5.61
N ALA A 283 -4.82 8.99 -6.89
CA ALA A 283 -5.86 8.60 -7.83
C ALA A 283 -6.59 7.34 -7.34
N ILE A 284 -7.91 7.29 -7.48
CA ILE A 284 -8.74 6.19 -6.95
C ILE A 284 -8.68 4.92 -7.78
N ASN A 285 -8.25 5.01 -9.04
CA ASN A 285 -8.20 3.92 -9.99
C ASN A 285 -6.80 3.77 -10.60
N ILE A 286 -6.47 2.55 -11.00
CA ILE A 286 -5.28 2.20 -11.76
C ILE A 286 -5.76 1.80 -13.17
N PRO A 287 -5.25 2.44 -14.24
CA PRO A 287 -5.54 1.98 -15.59
C PRO A 287 -4.87 0.62 -15.84
N LEU A 288 -5.68 -0.39 -16.16
CA LEU A 288 -5.16 -1.70 -16.53
C LEU A 288 -4.67 -1.67 -17.98
N LYS A 289 -3.35 -1.74 -18.18
CA LYS A 289 -2.74 -1.69 -19.51
C LYS A 289 -2.25 -3.05 -19.95
N LYS A 290 -2.45 -3.38 -21.23
CA LYS A 290 -1.89 -4.56 -21.90
C LYS A 290 -2.21 -5.89 -21.21
N PHE A 291 -3.41 -6.04 -20.64
CA PHE A 291 -3.82 -7.31 -20.04
C PHE A 291 -3.95 -8.40 -21.10
N LYS A 292 -3.35 -9.57 -20.86
CA LYS A 292 -3.46 -10.76 -21.71
C LYS A 292 -3.48 -12.02 -20.86
N LEU A 293 -4.47 -12.89 -21.07
CA LEU A 293 -4.46 -14.28 -20.63
C LEU A 293 -3.77 -15.11 -21.72
N LYS A 294 -2.56 -15.61 -21.47
CA LYS A 294 -1.74 -16.25 -22.51
C LYS A 294 -2.04 -17.73 -22.71
N LYS A 295 -2.15 -18.48 -21.61
CA LYS A 295 -2.30 -19.94 -21.62
C LYS A 295 -3.10 -20.37 -20.40
N VAL A 296 -3.93 -21.40 -20.59
CA VAL A 296 -4.49 -22.24 -19.53
C VAL A 296 -3.90 -23.62 -19.75
N PHE A 297 -3.26 -24.17 -18.73
CA PHE A 297 -2.69 -25.52 -18.75
C PHE A 297 -3.59 -26.40 -17.89
N SER A 298 -4.09 -27.50 -18.45
CA SER A 298 -4.78 -28.55 -17.71
C SER A 298 -3.84 -29.73 -17.48
N GLU A 299 -3.57 -30.06 -16.22
CA GLU A 299 -2.96 -31.36 -15.89
C GLU A 299 -4.04 -32.44 -15.97
N SER A 300 -3.80 -33.48 -16.78
CA SER A 300 -4.79 -34.45 -17.28
C SER A 300 -5.52 -35.29 -16.22
N ASN A 301 -5.15 -35.22 -14.93
CA ASN A 301 -5.69 -36.11 -13.91
C ASN A 301 -6.33 -35.42 -12.68
N ARG A 302 -6.25 -34.10 -12.53
CA ARG A 302 -6.93 -33.36 -11.44
C ARG A 302 -7.22 -31.95 -11.96
N PHE A 303 -8.36 -31.37 -11.61
CA PHE A 303 -8.74 -29.97 -11.89
C PHE A 303 -7.75 -28.97 -11.25
N LYS A 304 -6.46 -29.02 -11.59
CA LYS A 304 -5.40 -28.15 -11.10
C LYS A 304 -4.87 -27.37 -12.28
N ASN A 305 -5.71 -26.47 -12.76
CA ASN A 305 -5.34 -25.64 -13.89
C ASN A 305 -4.27 -24.63 -13.49
N ARG A 306 -3.43 -24.27 -14.45
CA ARG A 306 -2.46 -23.18 -14.32
C ARG A 306 -2.75 -22.13 -15.38
N ILE A 307 -2.63 -20.86 -15.04
CA ILE A 307 -2.77 -19.77 -16.00
C ILE A 307 -1.56 -18.86 -16.01
N ASN A 308 -1.26 -18.32 -17.19
CA ASN A 308 -0.28 -17.26 -17.36
C ASN A 308 -0.98 -15.97 -17.73
N ILE A 309 -0.82 -14.94 -16.91
CA ILE A 309 -1.34 -13.59 -17.19
C ILE A 309 -0.21 -12.58 -17.32
N ASN A 310 -0.39 -11.65 -18.25
CA ASN A 310 0.51 -10.53 -18.48
C ASN A 310 -0.26 -9.23 -18.38
N PHE A 311 0.32 -8.22 -17.75
CA PHE A 311 -0.25 -6.87 -17.69
C PHE A 311 0.83 -5.85 -17.29
N MET A 312 0.54 -4.57 -17.50
CA MET A 312 1.37 -3.46 -17.08
C MET A 312 0.62 -2.62 -16.05
N LEU A 313 1.30 -2.25 -14.96
CA LEU A 313 0.80 -1.25 -14.01
C LEU A 313 1.78 -0.09 -13.89
N HIS A 314 1.25 1.10 -13.71
CA HIS A 314 2.03 2.30 -13.40
C HIS A 314 2.68 2.23 -12.00
N LYS A 315 3.74 3.02 -11.79
CA LYS A 315 4.40 3.11 -10.48
C LYS A 315 3.42 3.48 -9.36
N GLY A 316 3.68 2.97 -8.15
CA GLY A 316 2.80 3.19 -7.01
C GLY A 316 1.52 2.34 -7.00
N SER A 317 1.37 1.43 -7.96
CA SER A 317 0.31 0.42 -8.04
C SER A 317 0.79 -0.94 -7.55
N TYR A 318 -0.14 -1.82 -7.16
CA TYR A 318 0.16 -3.12 -6.58
C TYR A 318 -0.46 -4.24 -7.44
N ALA A 319 0.38 -5.14 -7.97
CA ALA A 319 -0.09 -6.29 -8.77
C ALA A 319 -1.03 -7.21 -7.98
N THR A 320 -0.82 -7.31 -6.66
CA THR A 320 -1.68 -8.09 -5.77
C THR A 320 -3.11 -7.57 -5.69
N ILE A 321 -3.36 -6.29 -5.96
CA ILE A 321 -4.73 -5.77 -5.99
C ILE A 321 -5.47 -6.31 -7.22
N LEU A 322 -4.84 -6.30 -8.41
CA LEU A 322 -5.44 -6.93 -9.59
C LEU A 322 -5.65 -8.44 -9.38
N LEU A 323 -4.65 -9.12 -8.83
CA LEU A 323 -4.75 -10.56 -8.55
C LEU A 323 -5.87 -10.87 -7.55
N ARG A 324 -6.09 -10.03 -6.53
CA ARG A 324 -7.20 -10.18 -5.59
C ARG A 324 -8.56 -10.07 -6.29
N GLU A 325 -8.71 -9.13 -7.23
CA GLU A 325 -9.94 -9.00 -8.02
C GLU A 325 -10.19 -10.19 -8.95
N ILE A 326 -9.12 -10.80 -9.48
CA ILE A 326 -9.18 -11.99 -10.33
C ILE A 326 -9.49 -13.25 -9.52
N LEU A 327 -8.80 -13.46 -8.39
CA LEU A 327 -8.86 -14.70 -7.62
C LEU A 327 -9.99 -14.73 -6.59
N LYS A 328 -10.38 -13.58 -6.05
CA LYS A 328 -11.39 -13.44 -4.98
C LYS A 328 -11.29 -14.52 -3.89
N PRO A 329 -10.12 -14.70 -3.27
CA PRO A 329 -9.92 -15.76 -2.28
C PRO A 329 -10.84 -15.56 -1.07
N LEU A 330 -11.38 -16.66 -0.53
CA LEU A 330 -12.21 -16.65 0.68
C LEU A 330 -11.45 -16.08 1.89
N ASP A 331 -10.17 -16.45 2.01
CA ASP A 331 -9.25 -15.91 3.02
C ASP A 331 -8.09 -15.19 2.31
N PRO A 332 -8.19 -13.86 2.14
CA PRO A 332 -7.13 -13.07 1.52
C PRO A 332 -5.78 -13.23 2.22
N VAL A 333 -5.75 -13.32 3.55
CA VAL A 333 -4.51 -13.38 4.33
C VAL A 333 -3.78 -14.70 4.05
N LYS A 334 -4.49 -15.84 4.10
CA LYS A 334 -3.91 -17.15 3.74
C LYS A 334 -3.47 -17.20 2.28
N ALA A 335 -4.17 -16.50 1.39
CA ALA A 335 -3.81 -16.40 -0.02
C ALA A 335 -2.69 -15.37 -0.31
N GLY A 336 -2.15 -14.71 0.72
CA GLY A 336 -1.02 -13.77 0.61
C GLY A 336 -1.39 -12.35 0.15
N PHE A 337 -2.65 -11.94 0.36
CA PHE A 337 -3.22 -10.67 -0.10
C PHE A 337 -3.41 -9.61 0.96
#